data_AF-A0A6P9DN43-F1
#
_entry.id   AF-A0A6P9DN43-F1
#
_cell.length_a   1.000
_cell.length_b   1.000
_cell.length_c   1.000
_cell.angle_alpha   90.00
_cell.angle_beta   90.00
_cell.angle_gamma   90.00
#
_symmetry.space_group_name_H-M   'P 1'
#
loop_
_entity.id
_entity.type
_entity.pdbx_description
1 polymer ?
#
loop_
_entity_poly.entity_id
_entity_poly.type
_entity_poly.pdbx_seq_one_letter_code
_entity_poly.pdbx_strand_id
1 'polypeptide(L)'
;MSASAIFILDLKGKPLISRNYKGDVSMSEIDYFMPLFMQKEEECDLTPVLSHGKVHFLWIKHSNIYLVAITMKNANASLVYSFLYKVVEVFSEYFKELEEESVRDNFVIVYELLDELMDFGFPQTTDSKILQEYITQQGNKLEIAKSQVPATVTNAVSWRSEGLKYKKNEVFIDVIESVNLLVNANGSVLLSEIVGSIKLKVFLSGMPELRLGLNDRVLFELTGRGKNKSVELEDVKFHQCVRLSRFDNDRTISFIPPDGDFELMSYRLSTQVKPLIWIESVIEKFSHSRVEIMVKAKGQFKKQSVANGVEISVPVPSDADSPKFKTNIGNAKYLPEKNTVVWNIKSFPGGKEYLMRAHFGLPSVENEELEGRPPISVRFEIPYFTVSGIQVRYMKIIEKSGYQALPWVRYITQSGGACAGMQPGNAEIRAGDRLTGAAARGDITEVRHLLHLELVHPDSHNRFGKTALQVMMFGNIFVAEELLKQGANPNIQDGSGTTPAHDAARTGFLDTLKILVEHGADVNVPDASGSLPIHVAIREGYTDVVCFLAPQSQLQQKDSKGRTPLELAEDLGLSHIQCILEQHLSVPA
;
A
#
# COMPACT_ATOMS: atom_id res chain seq x y z
N MET A 1 23.84 16.10 1.74
CA MET A 1 23.32 17.41 2.20
C MET A 1 21.80 17.31 2.23
N SER A 2 21.15 17.51 3.38
CA SER A 2 19.82 16.93 3.64
C SER A 2 18.67 17.92 3.48
N ALA A 3 18.49 18.86 4.39
CA ALA A 3 17.45 19.90 4.31
C ALA A 3 18.05 21.31 4.35
N SER A 4 17.40 22.28 3.71
CA SER A 4 17.72 23.71 3.78
C SER A 4 16.89 24.39 4.87
N ALA A 5 15.58 24.15 4.83
CA ALA A 5 14.61 24.67 5.78
C ALA A 5 13.52 23.62 6.02
N ILE A 6 12.91 23.66 7.20
CA ILE A 6 11.79 22.81 7.59
C ILE A 6 10.62 23.70 8.01
N PHE A 7 9.44 23.35 7.52
CA PHE A 7 8.19 24.02 7.79
C PHE A 7 7.19 23.01 8.36
N ILE A 8 6.37 23.47 9.30
CA ILE A 8 5.16 22.77 9.72
C ILE A 8 3.99 23.64 9.28
N LEU A 9 3.14 23.10 8.43
CA LEU A 9 1.99 23.79 7.86
C LEU A 9 0.68 23.23 8.43
N ASP A 10 -0.35 24.07 8.46
CA ASP A 10 -1.74 23.62 8.67
C ASP A 10 -2.32 22.96 7.39
N LEU A 11 -3.55 22.47 7.48
CA LEU A 11 -4.27 21.90 6.32
C LEU A 11 -4.52 22.91 5.18
N LYS A 12 -4.43 24.21 5.45
CA LYS A 12 -4.62 25.29 4.48
C LYS A 12 -3.31 25.73 3.83
N GLY A 13 -2.17 25.17 4.26
CA GLY A 13 -0.84 25.48 3.75
C GLY A 13 -0.18 26.68 4.41
N LYS A 14 -0.72 27.19 5.52
CA LYS A 14 -0.12 28.29 6.27
C LYS A 14 0.98 27.76 7.20
N PRO A 15 2.15 28.41 7.25
CA PRO A 15 3.23 28.00 8.15
C PRO A 15 2.87 28.29 9.60
N LEU A 16 2.79 27.23 10.41
CA LEU A 16 2.68 27.29 11.87
C LEU A 16 4.04 27.58 12.50
N ILE A 17 5.07 26.88 12.03
CA ILE A 17 6.46 27.11 12.40
C ILE A 17 7.34 27.00 11.16
N SER A 18 8.44 27.76 11.15
CA SER A 18 9.41 27.70 10.08
C SER A 18 10.81 27.80 10.66
N ARG A 19 11.70 26.89 10.25
CA ARG A 19 13.10 26.89 10.66
C ARG A 19 14.01 26.81 9.45
N ASN A 20 14.87 27.80 9.33
CA ASN A 20 15.91 27.85 8.30
C ASN A 20 17.25 27.42 8.88
N TYR A 21 17.91 26.44 8.25
CA TYR A 21 19.20 25.92 8.68
C TYR A 21 20.37 26.41 7.83
N LYS A 22 20.15 26.70 6.54
CA LYS A 22 21.24 27.01 5.59
C LYS A 22 21.18 28.40 4.97
N GLY A 23 20.00 28.99 4.86
CA GLY A 23 19.81 30.29 4.20
C GLY A 23 19.98 30.26 2.66
N ASP A 24 20.04 29.09 2.02
CA ASP A 24 20.18 28.95 0.57
C ASP A 24 18.86 29.01 -0.20
N VAL A 25 17.71 28.89 0.48
CA VAL A 25 16.38 29.02 -0.12
C VAL A 25 15.60 30.14 0.56
N SER A 26 14.86 30.92 -0.23
CA SER A 26 13.94 31.93 0.28
C SER A 26 12.77 31.27 1.01
N MET A 27 12.43 31.76 2.21
CA MET A 27 11.32 31.21 2.99
C MET A 27 9.97 31.42 2.30
N SER A 28 9.85 32.36 1.36
CA SER A 28 8.63 32.60 0.57
C SER A 28 8.35 31.52 -0.48
N GLU A 29 9.30 30.63 -0.78
CA GLU A 29 9.06 29.51 -1.72
C GLU A 29 7.99 28.53 -1.21
N ILE A 30 7.74 28.51 0.11
CA ILE A 30 6.71 27.66 0.71
C ILE A 30 5.30 28.01 0.25
N ASP A 31 5.05 29.25 -0.18
CA ASP A 31 3.71 29.68 -0.62
C ASP A 31 3.27 28.97 -1.92
N TYR A 32 4.22 28.46 -2.71
CA TYR A 32 3.95 27.67 -3.91
C TYR A 32 3.64 26.20 -3.62
N PHE A 33 3.94 25.70 -2.42
CA PHE A 33 3.74 24.29 -2.07
C PHE A 33 2.27 23.85 -2.17
N MET A 34 1.36 24.59 -1.52
CA MET A 34 -0.06 24.19 -1.46
C MET A 34 -0.76 24.26 -2.83
N PRO A 35 -0.57 25.30 -3.66
CA PRO A 35 -1.11 25.33 -5.02
C PRO A 35 -0.60 24.16 -5.88
N LEU A 36 0.70 23.84 -5.81
CA LEU A 36 1.28 22.71 -6.55
C LEU A 36 0.75 21.36 -6.04
N PHE A 37 0.58 21.23 -4.73
CA PHE A 37 -0.02 20.06 -4.10
C PHE A 37 -1.44 19.83 -4.62
N MET A 38 -2.28 20.88 -4.61
CA MET A 38 -3.67 20.80 -5.08
C MET A 38 -3.73 20.45 -6.58
N GLN A 39 -2.90 21.11 -7.40
CA GLN A 39 -2.82 20.80 -8.83
C GLN A 39 -2.45 19.32 -9.05
N LYS A 40 -1.45 18.80 -8.34
CA LYS A 40 -1.01 17.41 -8.47
C LYS A 40 -2.00 16.39 -7.92
N GLU A 41 -2.76 16.76 -6.89
CA GLU A 41 -3.85 15.95 -6.37
C GLU A 41 -5.01 15.86 -7.37
N GLU A 42 -5.38 16.97 -8.02
CA GLU A 42 -6.40 17.01 -9.08
C GLU A 42 -5.96 16.22 -10.33
N GLU A 43 -4.68 16.31 -10.71
CA GLU A 43 -4.08 15.51 -11.78
C GLU A 43 -3.94 14.02 -11.41
N CYS A 44 -4.25 13.63 -10.16
CA CYS A 44 -4.02 12.29 -9.60
C CYS A 44 -2.56 11.81 -9.65
N ASP A 45 -1.61 12.74 -9.76
CA ASP A 45 -0.17 12.52 -9.88
C ASP A 45 0.56 13.00 -8.60
N LEU A 46 -0.03 12.71 -7.44
CA LEU A 46 0.51 13.16 -6.17
C LEU A 46 1.77 12.36 -5.80
N THR A 47 2.91 13.05 -5.78
CA THR A 47 4.19 12.49 -5.38
C THR A 47 4.65 13.03 -4.02
N PRO A 48 5.35 12.22 -3.19
CA PRO A 48 5.92 12.69 -1.92
C PRO A 48 6.95 13.83 -2.07
N VAL A 49 7.50 14.00 -3.27
CA VAL A 49 8.42 15.07 -3.64
C VAL A 49 7.74 15.96 -4.68
N LEU A 50 7.59 17.25 -4.38
CA LEU A 50 7.12 18.27 -5.32
C LEU A 50 8.30 19.15 -5.73
N SER A 51 8.23 19.75 -6.93
CA SER A 51 9.31 20.61 -7.42
C SER A 51 8.75 21.90 -8.01
N HIS A 52 9.36 23.03 -7.62
CA HIS A 52 9.11 24.36 -8.17
C HIS A 52 10.44 24.94 -8.68
N GLY A 53 10.64 24.94 -10.00
CA GLY A 53 11.89 25.39 -10.61
C GLY A 53 13.10 24.57 -10.13
N LYS A 54 13.94 25.19 -9.29
CA LYS A 54 15.15 24.56 -8.71
C LYS A 54 14.96 24.09 -7.26
N VAL A 55 13.78 24.31 -6.69
CA VAL A 55 13.44 23.99 -5.31
C VAL A 55 12.61 22.73 -5.28
N HIS A 56 12.95 21.82 -4.36
CA HIS A 56 12.24 20.58 -4.13
C HIS A 56 11.65 20.59 -2.72
N PHE A 57 10.39 20.18 -2.61
CA PHE A 57 9.64 20.04 -1.37
C PHE A 57 9.45 18.56 -1.07
N LEU A 58 10.06 18.10 0.02
CA LEU A 58 9.85 16.76 0.54
C LEU A 58 8.88 16.87 1.71
N TRP A 59 7.70 16.25 1.59
CA TRP A 59 6.64 16.46 2.56
C TRP A 59 6.09 15.15 3.11
N ILE A 60 5.64 15.19 4.36
CA ILE A 60 4.82 14.16 4.97
C ILE A 60 3.57 14.81 5.58
N LYS A 61 2.47 14.06 5.60
CA LYS A 61 1.24 14.45 6.29
C LYS A 61 1.09 13.64 7.57
N HIS A 62 0.87 14.32 8.68
CA HIS A 62 0.58 13.71 9.97
C HIS A 62 -0.64 14.38 10.57
N SER A 63 -1.71 13.62 10.85
CA SER A 63 -2.98 14.17 11.35
C SER A 63 -3.47 15.36 10.50
N ASN A 64 -3.55 16.55 11.09
CA ASN A 64 -3.97 17.83 10.48
C ASN A 64 -2.80 18.77 10.15
N ILE A 65 -1.56 18.28 10.11
CA ILE A 65 -0.39 19.08 9.76
C ILE A 65 0.43 18.47 8.61
N TYR A 66 1.11 19.34 7.88
CA TYR A 66 2.13 18.95 6.89
C TYR A 66 3.51 19.31 7.42
N LEU A 67 4.44 18.36 7.42
CA LEU A 67 5.85 18.66 7.64
C LEU A 67 6.54 18.70 6.27
N VAL A 68 7.11 19.85 5.91
CA VAL A 68 7.73 20.10 4.61
C VAL A 68 9.19 20.47 4.80
N ALA A 69 10.09 19.68 4.23
CA ALA A 69 11.50 20.00 4.11
C ALA A 69 11.80 20.53 2.71
N ILE A 70 12.47 21.68 2.65
CA ILE A 70 12.87 22.33 1.41
C ILE A 70 14.34 22.00 1.10
N THR A 71 14.65 21.72 -0.16
CA THR A 71 16.03 21.60 -0.65
C THR A 71 16.17 22.18 -2.06
N MET A 72 17.29 22.82 -2.35
CA MET A 72 17.65 23.27 -3.71
C MET A 72 18.67 22.34 -4.39
N LYS A 73 19.39 21.55 -3.60
CA LYS A 73 20.45 20.64 -4.08
C LYS A 73 19.92 19.21 -4.15
N ASN A 74 20.66 18.35 -4.85
CA ASN A 74 20.45 16.91 -4.81
C ASN A 74 20.70 16.38 -3.39
N ALA A 75 19.62 16.32 -2.61
CA ALA A 75 19.62 15.86 -1.24
C ALA A 75 19.33 14.37 -1.16
N ASN A 76 19.84 13.72 -0.12
CA ASN A 76 19.44 12.36 0.15
C ASN A 76 18.01 12.35 0.70
N ALA A 77 17.04 12.04 -0.17
CA ALA A 77 15.63 12.03 0.17
C ALA A 77 15.32 11.06 1.33
N SER A 78 15.97 9.89 1.39
CA SER A 78 15.71 8.92 2.46
C SER A 78 16.10 9.47 3.83
N LEU A 79 17.21 10.21 3.92
CA LEU A 79 17.64 10.87 5.14
C LEU A 79 16.64 11.94 5.58
N VAL A 80 16.11 12.72 4.64
CA VAL A 80 15.10 13.75 4.93
C VAL A 80 13.81 13.12 5.43
N TYR A 81 13.27 12.10 4.75
CA TYR A 81 12.05 11.42 5.21
C TYR A 81 12.25 10.73 6.56
N SER A 82 13.37 10.02 6.75
CA SER A 82 13.68 9.39 8.03
C SER A 82 13.75 10.44 9.15
N PHE A 83 14.31 11.62 8.87
CA PHE A 83 14.33 12.71 9.82
C PHE A 83 12.93 13.26 10.09
N LEU A 84 12.11 13.53 9.06
CA LEU A 84 10.75 14.04 9.23
C LEU A 84 9.88 13.11 10.08
N TYR A 85 9.94 11.79 9.84
CA TYR A 85 9.26 10.81 10.68
C TYR A 85 9.81 10.80 12.11
N LYS A 86 11.12 11.00 12.29
CA LYS A 86 11.72 11.08 13.61
C LYS A 86 11.32 12.35 14.36
N VAL A 87 11.15 13.48 13.68
CA VAL A 87 10.58 14.71 14.26
C VAL A 87 9.16 14.46 14.76
N VAL A 88 8.32 13.80 13.95
CA VAL A 88 6.96 13.42 14.35
C VAL A 88 6.99 12.53 15.59
N GLU A 89 7.88 11.53 15.63
CA GLU A 89 8.04 10.64 16.79
C GLU A 89 8.45 11.42 18.05
N VAL A 90 9.49 12.26 17.97
CA VAL A 90 9.96 13.08 19.10
C VAL A 90 8.86 14.00 19.60
N PHE A 91 8.17 14.70 18.70
CA PHE A 91 7.07 15.59 19.09
C PHE A 91 5.89 14.83 19.69
N SER A 92 5.58 13.64 19.18
CA SER A 92 4.52 12.80 19.74
C SER A 92 4.88 12.32 21.15
N GLU A 93 6.16 12.06 21.44
CA GLU A 93 6.58 11.71 22.80
C GLU A 93 6.56 12.90 23.77
N TYR A 94 6.83 14.12 23.30
CA TYR A 94 6.75 15.34 24.11
C TYR A 94 5.30 15.77 24.37
N PHE A 95 4.46 15.79 23.33
CA PHE A 95 3.11 16.36 23.39
C PHE A 95 2.00 15.33 23.55
N LYS A 96 2.31 14.02 23.48
CA LYS A 96 1.39 12.86 23.39
C LYS A 96 0.62 12.80 22.07
N GLU A 97 0.03 13.93 21.65
CA GLU A 97 -0.67 14.08 20.38
C GLU A 97 -0.06 15.26 19.61
N LEU A 98 0.32 15.01 18.36
CA LEU A 98 0.89 16.02 17.47
C LEU A 98 -0.19 16.54 16.53
N GLU A 99 -0.76 17.68 16.90
CA GLU A 99 -1.76 18.42 16.13
C GLU A 99 -1.37 19.89 15.97
N GLU A 100 -2.16 20.64 15.20
CA GLU A 100 -1.98 22.09 15.03
C GLU A 100 -1.95 22.86 16.36
N GLU A 101 -2.84 22.52 17.31
CA GLU A 101 -2.90 23.16 18.63
C GLU A 101 -1.62 22.89 19.44
N SER A 102 -1.14 21.63 19.42
CA SER A 102 0.09 21.23 20.11
C SER A 102 1.30 22.06 19.68
N VAL A 103 1.42 22.37 18.39
CA VAL A 103 2.53 23.17 17.85
C VAL A 103 2.41 24.65 18.24
N ARG A 104 1.19 25.21 18.22
CA ARG A 104 0.94 26.62 18.56
C ARG A 104 1.16 26.89 20.05
N ASP A 105 0.68 26.02 20.92
CA ASP A 105 0.78 26.19 22.36
C ASP A 105 2.21 25.99 22.87
N ASN A 106 3.00 25.15 22.21
CA ASN A 106 4.35 24.78 22.63
C ASN A 106 5.47 25.35 21.74
N PHE A 107 5.24 26.46 21.04
CA PHE A 107 6.17 26.98 20.01
C PHE A 107 7.62 27.16 20.50
N VAL A 108 7.83 27.56 21.77
CA VAL A 108 9.17 27.73 22.36
C VAL A 108 9.95 26.42 22.33
N ILE A 109 9.34 25.35 22.86
CA ILE A 109 9.96 24.02 22.93
C ILE A 109 10.16 23.45 21.53
N VAL A 110 9.23 23.70 20.61
CA VAL A 110 9.39 23.25 19.21
C VAL A 110 10.61 23.90 18.56
N TYR A 111 10.87 25.19 18.79
CA TYR A 111 12.09 25.85 18.28
C TYR A 111 13.36 25.29 18.92
N GLU A 112 13.38 25.09 20.23
CA GLU A 112 14.52 24.47 20.94
C GLU A 112 14.80 23.06 20.42
N LEU A 113 13.75 22.26 20.21
CA LEU A 113 13.87 20.92 19.64
C LEU A 113 14.39 20.97 18.21
N LEU A 114 13.85 21.84 17.34
CA LEU A 114 14.31 21.95 15.96
C LEU A 114 15.78 22.38 15.85
N ASP A 115 16.28 23.17 16.80
CA ASP A 115 17.68 23.58 16.89
C ASP A 115 18.60 22.44 17.32
N GLU A 116 18.18 21.62 18.28
CA GLU A 116 18.98 20.51 18.79
C GLU A 116 18.88 19.24 17.90
N LEU A 117 17.75 19.05 17.21
CA LEU A 117 17.52 17.90 16.33
C LEU A 117 18.36 17.99 15.05
N MET A 118 18.62 19.19 14.53
CA MET A 118 19.31 19.38 13.26
C MET A 118 20.17 20.64 13.29
N ASP A 119 21.42 20.50 12.83
CA ASP A 119 22.31 21.62 12.61
C ASP A 119 22.77 21.65 11.15
N PHE A 120 22.66 22.82 10.52
CA PHE A 120 23.05 23.07 9.11
C PHE A 120 22.52 22.01 8.11
N GLY A 121 21.33 21.46 8.37
CA GLY A 121 20.72 20.42 7.54
C GLY A 121 21.21 18.99 7.83
N PHE A 122 21.96 18.76 8.90
CA PHE A 122 22.41 17.44 9.36
C PHE A 122 21.71 17.09 10.67
N PRO A 123 20.94 15.97 10.72
CA PRO A 123 20.39 15.46 11.96
C PRO A 123 21.48 15.20 13.02
N GLN A 124 21.24 15.65 14.24
CA GLN A 124 22.16 15.50 15.38
C GLN A 124 21.54 14.51 16.40
N THR A 125 21.04 15.01 17.53
CA THR A 125 20.50 14.19 18.61
C THR A 125 19.00 14.02 18.44
N THR A 126 18.55 12.83 18.07
CA THR A 126 17.12 12.55 17.83
C THR A 126 16.45 11.69 18.89
N ASP A 127 17.16 11.33 19.96
CA ASP A 127 16.65 10.48 21.03
C ASP A 127 15.88 11.32 22.06
N SER A 128 14.56 11.33 21.93
CA SER A 128 13.60 12.05 22.80
C SER A 128 13.86 11.91 24.30
N LYS A 129 14.09 10.69 24.79
CA LYS A 129 14.35 10.42 26.23
C LYS A 129 15.59 11.15 26.75
N ILE A 130 16.59 11.37 25.90
CA ILE A 130 17.81 12.10 26.26
C ILE A 130 17.60 13.60 26.10
N LEU A 131 16.89 14.01 25.05
CA LEU A 131 16.48 15.42 24.88
C LEU A 131 15.68 15.91 26.09
N GLN A 132 14.82 15.07 26.67
CA GLN A 132 14.00 15.40 27.85
C GLN A 132 14.81 15.70 29.11
N GLU A 133 16.08 15.31 29.18
CA GLU A 133 16.94 15.60 30.34
C GLU A 133 17.33 17.08 30.40
N TYR A 134 17.46 17.76 29.25
CA TYR A 134 17.93 19.14 29.18
C TYR A 134 17.00 20.11 28.45
N ILE A 135 16.10 19.63 27.59
CA ILE A 135 15.00 20.38 26.98
C ILE A 135 13.72 20.00 27.71
N THR A 136 13.34 20.80 28.71
CA THR A 136 12.21 20.51 29.60
C THR A 136 11.03 21.45 29.35
N GLN A 137 9.80 20.94 29.46
CA GLN A 137 8.59 21.74 29.25
C GLN A 137 8.29 22.69 30.43
N GLN A 138 8.89 22.43 31.59
CA GLN A 138 8.69 23.23 32.78
C GLN A 138 9.67 24.39 32.77
N GLY A 139 9.15 25.61 32.73
CA GLY A 139 9.92 26.83 32.97
C GLY A 139 10.43 26.85 34.41
N ASN A 140 11.52 26.13 34.67
CA ASN A 140 12.21 26.26 35.93
C ASN A 140 12.77 27.68 35.99
N LYS A 141 12.25 28.41 36.98
CA LYS A 141 12.73 29.73 37.41
C LYS A 141 14.26 29.68 37.41
N LEU A 142 14.87 30.56 36.61
CA LEU A 142 16.32 30.74 36.43
C LEU A 142 17.09 30.58 37.76
N GLU A 143 17.49 29.37 38.10
CA GLU A 143 18.76 29.14 38.78
C GLU A 143 19.76 28.83 37.67
N ILE A 144 20.87 29.56 37.68
CA ILE A 144 21.92 29.58 36.67
C ILE A 144 22.77 28.29 36.77
N ALA A 145 22.11 27.13 36.86
CA ALA A 145 22.72 25.88 36.48
C ALA A 145 22.50 25.78 34.97
N LYS A 146 23.54 26.12 34.20
CA LYS A 146 23.64 25.66 32.81
C LYS A 146 23.25 24.18 32.82
N SER A 147 22.12 23.83 32.23
CA SER A 147 21.75 22.43 32.03
C SER A 147 22.92 21.79 31.31
N GLN A 148 23.75 21.06 32.04
CA GLN A 148 24.98 20.53 31.50
C GLN A 148 24.56 19.42 30.57
N VAL A 149 24.89 19.56 29.28
CA VAL A 149 24.59 18.53 28.27
C VAL A 149 24.99 17.16 28.83
N PRO A 150 24.05 16.19 28.88
CA PRO A 150 24.36 14.88 29.42
C PRO A 150 25.55 14.27 28.68
N ALA A 151 26.45 13.63 29.41
CA ALA A 151 27.59 12.94 28.80
C ALA A 151 27.13 11.91 27.75
N THR A 152 25.91 11.36 27.92
CA THR A 152 25.22 10.48 26.98
C THR A 152 25.19 11.02 25.55
N VAL A 153 25.03 12.33 25.35
CA VAL A 153 24.98 12.96 24.02
C VAL A 153 26.29 12.81 23.25
N THR A 154 27.42 12.80 23.97
CA THR A 154 28.76 12.68 23.37
C THR A 154 29.35 11.27 23.45
N ASN A 155 28.68 10.37 24.17
CA ASN A 155 29.14 9.00 24.37
C ASN A 155 28.76 8.11 23.18
N ALA A 156 29.49 7.01 22.98
CA ALA A 156 29.16 6.01 21.97
C ALA A 156 27.81 5.31 22.24
N VAL A 157 27.33 5.36 23.48
CA VAL A 157 25.98 4.91 23.88
C VAL A 157 25.11 6.15 24.06
N SER A 158 24.39 6.55 23.01
CA SER A 158 23.61 7.78 22.97
C SER A 158 22.18 7.64 23.48
N TRP A 159 21.71 6.42 23.77
CA TRP A 159 20.30 6.13 24.04
C TRP A 159 20.00 5.70 25.49
N ARG A 160 21.01 5.73 26.38
CA ARG A 160 20.85 5.34 27.79
C ARG A 160 21.77 6.14 28.70
N SER A 161 21.18 6.83 29.66
CA SER A 161 21.93 7.59 30.66
C SER A 161 22.45 6.73 31.81
N GLU A 162 23.57 7.17 32.38
CA GLU A 162 24.18 6.52 33.54
C GLU A 162 23.40 6.83 34.82
N GLY A 163 23.48 5.93 35.82
CA GLY A 163 22.93 6.18 37.15
C GLY A 163 21.45 5.80 37.36
N LEU A 164 20.78 5.24 36.34
CA LEU A 164 19.42 4.71 36.47
C LEU A 164 19.34 3.65 37.58
N LYS A 165 18.35 3.77 38.47
CA LYS A 165 18.12 2.83 39.58
C LYS A 165 16.64 2.52 39.73
N TYR A 166 16.35 1.23 39.78
CA TYR A 166 15.02 0.70 39.98
C TYR A 166 14.95 -0.12 41.27
N LYS A 167 13.80 -0.05 41.96
CA LYS A 167 13.53 -0.90 43.14
C LYS A 167 13.43 -2.38 42.77
N LYS A 168 12.90 -2.67 41.57
CA LYS A 168 12.77 -4.01 41.00
C LYS A 168 13.33 -3.97 39.60
N ASN A 169 14.22 -4.92 39.29
CA ASN A 169 14.82 -5.04 37.97
C ASN A 169 14.04 -6.08 37.15
N GLU A 170 13.28 -5.62 36.17
CA GLU A 170 12.35 -6.44 35.38
C GLU A 170 12.47 -6.07 33.90
N VAL A 171 12.32 -7.07 33.02
CA VAL A 171 12.30 -6.88 31.57
C VAL A 171 11.08 -7.58 31.02
N PHE A 172 10.21 -6.86 30.31
CA PHE A 172 9.10 -7.47 29.59
C PHE A 172 9.41 -7.50 28.10
N ILE A 173 9.14 -8.65 27.48
CA ILE A 173 9.39 -8.93 26.08
C ILE A 173 8.04 -9.22 25.42
N ASP A 174 7.64 -8.34 24.52
CA ASP A 174 6.44 -8.48 23.72
C ASP A 174 6.85 -8.90 22.32
N VAL A 175 6.60 -10.17 21.98
CA VAL A 175 6.78 -10.69 20.63
C VAL A 175 5.45 -10.57 19.91
N ILE A 176 5.35 -9.58 19.03
CA ILE A 176 4.14 -9.25 18.28
C ILE A 176 4.32 -9.68 16.83
N GLU A 177 3.47 -10.56 16.33
CA GLU A 177 3.45 -10.98 14.93
C GLU A 177 2.24 -10.37 14.22
N SER A 178 2.48 -9.60 13.18
CA SER A 178 1.46 -9.07 12.28
C SER A 178 1.40 -9.95 11.04
N VAL A 179 0.26 -10.61 10.83
CA VAL A 179 0.03 -11.47 9.65
C VAL A 179 -0.59 -10.64 8.54
N ASN A 180 0.14 -10.46 7.44
CA ASN A 180 -0.38 -9.84 6.23
C ASN A 180 -0.77 -10.94 5.24
N LEU A 181 -2.01 -10.89 4.78
CA LEU A 181 -2.56 -11.88 3.88
C LEU A 181 -3.39 -11.21 2.80
N LEU A 182 -3.12 -11.56 1.55
CA LEU A 182 -3.93 -11.19 0.41
C LEU A 182 -4.50 -12.45 -0.24
N VAL A 183 -5.82 -12.50 -0.40
CA VAL A 183 -6.54 -13.62 -1.00
C VAL A 183 -7.31 -13.09 -2.20
N ASN A 184 -7.22 -13.77 -3.34
CA ASN A 184 -8.00 -13.39 -4.52
C ASN A 184 -9.49 -13.77 -4.37
N ALA A 185 -10.32 -13.32 -5.30
CA ALA A 185 -11.75 -13.67 -5.34
C ALA A 185 -12.00 -15.19 -5.46
N ASN A 186 -11.06 -15.93 -6.02
CA ASN A 186 -11.16 -17.39 -6.19
C ASN A 186 -10.75 -18.18 -4.92
N GLY A 187 -10.29 -17.50 -3.86
CA GLY A 187 -9.88 -18.13 -2.61
C GLY A 187 -8.44 -18.67 -2.59
N SER A 188 -7.58 -18.33 -3.54
CA SER A 188 -6.14 -18.61 -3.46
C SER A 188 -5.39 -17.46 -2.78
N VAL A 189 -4.44 -17.81 -1.91
CA VAL A 189 -3.57 -16.86 -1.22
C VAL A 189 -2.52 -16.33 -2.22
N LEU A 190 -2.54 -15.02 -2.47
CA LEU A 190 -1.58 -14.33 -3.34
C LEU A 190 -0.32 -13.91 -2.56
N LEU A 191 -0.52 -13.30 -1.38
CA LEU A 191 0.56 -12.84 -0.51
C LEU A 191 0.33 -13.37 0.90
N SER A 192 1.38 -13.91 1.50
CA SER A 192 1.41 -14.33 2.90
C SER A 192 2.77 -13.97 3.47
N GLU A 193 2.82 -12.84 4.19
CA GLU A 193 4.01 -12.42 4.92
C GLU A 193 3.66 -12.24 6.40
N ILE A 194 4.63 -12.53 7.27
CA ILE A 194 4.51 -12.24 8.69
C ILE A 194 5.58 -11.23 9.03
N VAL A 195 5.14 -10.07 9.50
CA VAL A 195 5.99 -9.01 10.01
C VAL A 195 5.95 -9.07 11.53
N GLY A 196 7.01 -9.57 12.12
CA GLY A 196 7.17 -9.63 13.55
C GLY A 196 7.94 -8.43 14.10
N SER A 197 7.62 -8.04 15.32
CA SER A 197 8.28 -6.99 16.08
C SER A 197 8.50 -7.48 17.51
N ILE A 198 9.71 -7.33 18.01
CA ILE A 198 10.06 -7.60 19.42
C ILE A 198 10.18 -6.27 20.12
N LYS A 199 9.18 -5.94 20.93
CA LYS A 199 9.17 -4.75 21.78
C LYS A 199 9.63 -5.12 23.18
N LEU A 200 10.50 -4.30 23.74
CA LEU A 200 11.01 -4.46 25.09
C LEU A 200 10.51 -3.33 25.98
N LYS A 201 10.19 -3.69 27.21
CA LYS A 201 9.95 -2.76 28.32
C LYS A 201 10.97 -3.06 29.40
N VAL A 202 11.96 -2.19 29.52
CA VAL A 202 13.17 -2.42 30.31
C VAL A 202 13.16 -1.53 31.54
N PHE A 203 13.14 -2.15 32.71
CA PHE A 203 13.30 -1.49 34.00
C PHE A 203 14.53 -2.07 34.69
N LEU A 204 15.70 -1.58 34.31
CA LEU A 204 16.98 -2.12 34.78
C LEU A 204 17.85 -1.02 35.35
N SER A 205 18.54 -1.31 36.45
CA SER A 205 19.48 -0.40 37.08
C SER A 205 20.83 -0.45 36.38
N GLY A 206 21.52 0.69 36.28
CA GLY A 206 22.85 0.78 35.69
C GLY A 206 22.89 0.70 34.16
N MET A 207 23.97 0.11 33.64
CA MET A 207 24.29 0.00 32.22
C MET A 207 24.43 -1.48 31.82
N PRO A 208 23.32 -2.24 31.75
CA PRO A 208 23.39 -3.68 31.59
C PRO A 208 23.63 -4.06 30.12
N GLU A 209 24.47 -5.05 29.88
CA GLU A 209 24.59 -5.71 28.57
C GLU A 209 23.61 -6.88 28.51
N LEU A 210 22.64 -6.79 27.61
CA LEU A 210 21.62 -7.80 27.38
C LEU A 210 22.01 -8.68 26.19
N ARG A 211 21.76 -9.99 26.31
CA ARG A 211 21.91 -10.94 25.20
C ARG A 211 20.64 -11.74 25.02
N LEU A 212 20.04 -11.62 23.84
CA LEU A 212 18.81 -12.31 23.47
C LEU A 212 19.15 -13.54 22.61
N GLY A 213 18.61 -14.69 23.00
CA GLY A 213 18.71 -15.93 22.24
C GLY A 213 17.36 -16.32 21.65
N LEU A 214 17.29 -16.43 20.32
CA LEU A 214 16.11 -16.90 19.58
C LEU A 214 16.35 -18.30 19.02
N ASN A 215 15.30 -18.97 18.56
CA ASN A 215 15.38 -20.22 17.80
C ASN A 215 15.63 -19.99 16.30
N ASP A 216 16.63 -19.15 15.98
CA ASP A 216 17.05 -18.88 14.60
C ASP A 216 17.62 -20.15 13.95
N ARG A 217 17.13 -20.47 12.75
CA ARG A 217 17.57 -21.60 11.93
C ARG A 217 19.07 -21.55 11.66
N VAL A 218 19.59 -20.38 11.27
CA VAL A 218 21.01 -20.20 10.93
C VAL A 218 21.89 -20.47 12.15
N LEU A 219 21.50 -19.94 13.32
CA LEU A 219 22.19 -20.19 14.58
C LEU A 219 22.17 -21.69 14.96
N PHE A 220 21.04 -22.37 14.73
CA PHE A 220 20.91 -23.80 15.02
C PHE A 220 21.73 -24.67 14.08
N GLU A 221 21.83 -24.32 12.80
CA GLU A 221 22.69 -25.00 11.84
C GLU A 221 24.17 -24.86 12.25
N LEU A 222 24.62 -23.65 12.61
CA LEU A 222 25.97 -23.39 13.13
C LEU A 222 26.30 -24.17 14.42
N THR A 223 25.30 -24.38 15.29
CA THR A 223 25.47 -25.10 16.58
C THR A 223 25.19 -26.60 16.47
N GLY A 224 24.90 -27.14 15.27
CA GLY A 224 24.59 -28.56 15.06
C GLY A 224 23.24 -29.03 15.62
N ARG A 225 22.27 -28.12 15.81
CA ARG A 225 20.92 -28.37 16.38
C ARG A 225 19.77 -28.28 15.36
N GLY A 226 20.05 -28.49 14.07
CA GLY A 226 19.07 -28.31 12.98
C GLY A 226 17.82 -29.21 13.01
N LYS A 227 17.74 -30.22 13.88
CA LYS A 227 16.53 -31.07 14.03
C LYS A 227 15.41 -30.43 14.87
N ASN A 228 15.72 -29.37 15.62
CA ASN A 228 14.75 -28.70 16.49
C ASN A 228 13.92 -27.68 15.69
N LYS A 229 12.71 -27.37 16.17
CA LYS A 229 11.86 -26.35 15.56
C LYS A 229 12.55 -24.98 15.56
N SER A 230 12.99 -24.54 14.38
CA SER A 230 13.62 -23.26 14.15
C SER A 230 12.75 -22.36 13.28
N VAL A 231 12.98 -21.05 13.38
CA VAL A 231 12.39 -20.03 12.50
C VAL A 231 13.46 -19.54 11.53
N GLU A 232 13.07 -19.41 10.26
CA GLU A 232 13.91 -18.80 9.23
C GLU A 232 13.49 -17.34 9.08
N LEU A 233 14.42 -16.44 9.37
CA LEU A 233 14.21 -15.00 9.33
C LEU A 233 14.81 -14.50 8.02
N GLU A 234 13.99 -13.97 7.11
CA GLU A 234 14.45 -13.48 5.80
C GLU A 234 15.13 -12.13 5.93
N ASP A 235 14.47 -11.20 6.62
CA ASP A 235 14.99 -9.87 6.90
C ASP A 235 14.84 -9.57 8.39
N VAL A 236 15.85 -8.93 8.97
CA VAL A 236 15.85 -8.51 10.37
C VAL A 236 16.43 -7.11 10.45
N LYS A 237 15.64 -6.19 10.99
CA LYS A 237 16.05 -4.82 11.29
C LYS A 237 16.22 -4.69 12.79
N PHE A 238 17.35 -4.17 13.20
CA PHE A 238 17.67 -3.97 14.62
C PHE A 238 17.61 -2.50 14.99
N HIS A 239 17.33 -2.24 16.26
CA HIS A 239 17.55 -0.96 16.89
C HIS A 239 19.05 -0.63 16.93
N GLN A 240 19.39 0.67 16.95
CA GLN A 240 20.77 1.17 17.04
C GLN A 240 21.59 0.61 18.22
N CYS A 241 20.91 0.08 19.24
CA CYS A 241 21.56 -0.46 20.42
C CYS A 241 22.21 -1.84 20.21
N VAL A 242 21.87 -2.52 19.12
CA VAL A 242 22.38 -3.86 18.79
C VAL A 242 23.72 -3.75 18.09
N ARG A 243 24.69 -4.54 18.58
CA ARG A 243 26.01 -4.63 17.95
C ARG A 243 25.96 -5.56 16.73
N LEU A 244 25.71 -4.97 15.55
CA LEU A 244 25.60 -5.70 14.27
C LEU A 244 26.82 -6.58 13.97
N SER A 245 28.04 -6.10 14.27
CA SER A 245 29.27 -6.89 14.07
C SER A 245 29.30 -8.21 14.85
N ARG A 246 28.66 -8.29 16.02
CA ARG A 246 28.54 -9.54 16.78
C ARG A 246 27.44 -10.45 16.25
N PHE A 247 26.40 -9.86 15.67
CA PHE A 247 25.32 -10.59 15.04
C PHE A 247 25.78 -11.25 13.73
N ASP A 248 26.58 -10.57 12.92
CA ASP A 248 27.09 -11.13 11.66
C ASP A 248 28.05 -12.31 11.89
N ASN A 249 28.85 -12.27 12.97
CA ASN A 249 29.79 -13.34 13.31
C ASN A 249 29.09 -14.58 13.90
N ASP A 250 28.39 -14.40 15.02
CA ASP A 250 27.91 -15.52 15.86
C ASP A 250 26.37 -15.55 15.97
N ARG A 251 25.65 -14.74 15.17
CA ARG A 251 24.17 -14.57 15.24
C ARG A 251 23.68 -14.23 16.65
N THR A 252 24.54 -13.61 17.46
CA THR A 252 24.26 -13.28 18.86
C THR A 252 23.76 -11.84 18.96
N ILE A 253 22.51 -11.67 19.41
CA ILE A 253 21.90 -10.36 19.62
C ILE A 253 22.38 -9.81 20.96
N SER A 254 23.37 -8.91 20.93
CA SER A 254 23.98 -8.28 22.11
C SER A 254 23.78 -6.77 22.06
N PHE A 255 23.22 -6.18 23.11
CA PHE A 255 22.86 -4.76 23.15
C PHE A 255 22.85 -4.18 24.56
N ILE A 256 22.90 -2.85 24.65
CA ILE A 256 22.62 -2.11 25.89
C ILE A 256 21.25 -1.44 25.68
N PRO A 257 20.19 -1.84 26.40
CA PRO A 257 18.83 -1.36 26.12
C PRO A 257 18.63 0.11 26.52
N PRO A 258 17.94 0.92 25.70
CA PRO A 258 17.29 2.14 26.19
C PRO A 258 16.40 1.84 27.41
N ASP A 259 16.15 2.86 28.22
CA ASP A 259 15.27 2.74 29.38
C ASP A 259 13.79 2.82 28.98
N GLY A 260 12.91 2.05 29.62
CA GLY A 260 11.49 2.02 29.33
C GLY A 260 11.11 1.21 28.09
N ASP A 261 10.10 1.68 27.36
CA ASP A 261 9.53 0.98 26.19
C ASP A 261 10.30 1.34 24.91
N PHE A 262 10.71 0.35 24.11
CA PHE A 262 11.28 0.54 22.77
C PHE A 262 11.16 -0.72 21.91
N GLU A 263 11.26 -0.58 20.59
CA GLU A 263 11.33 -1.73 19.67
C GLU A 263 12.79 -2.17 19.49
N LEU A 264 13.11 -3.42 19.84
CA LEU A 264 14.47 -3.96 19.72
C LEU A 264 14.78 -4.39 18.29
N MET A 265 13.85 -5.12 17.67
CA MET A 265 14.01 -5.65 16.33
C MET A 265 12.66 -5.88 15.66
N SER A 266 12.63 -5.68 14.35
CA SER A 266 11.58 -6.18 13.49
C SER A 266 12.16 -7.26 12.58
N TYR A 267 11.34 -8.25 12.25
CA TYR A 267 11.73 -9.34 11.37
C TYR A 267 10.60 -9.65 10.40
N ARG A 268 10.96 -10.09 9.20
CA ARG A 268 10.03 -10.53 8.17
C ARG A 268 10.30 -11.99 7.81
N LEU A 269 9.23 -12.74 7.56
CA LEU A 269 9.28 -14.07 6.99
C LEU A 269 8.15 -14.27 5.97
N SER A 270 8.45 -14.90 4.84
CA SER A 270 7.46 -15.22 3.79
C SER A 270 7.08 -16.69 3.87
N THR A 271 6.43 -17.07 4.98
CA THR A 271 5.92 -18.43 5.14
C THR A 271 4.50 -18.52 4.57
N GLN A 272 4.25 -19.54 3.73
CA GLN A 272 2.90 -19.88 3.28
C GLN A 272 2.11 -20.48 4.45
N VAL A 273 1.29 -19.66 5.10
CA VAL A 273 0.45 -20.10 6.22
C VAL A 273 -1.02 -20.08 5.78
N LYS A 274 -1.76 -21.10 6.21
CA LYS A 274 -3.22 -21.08 6.08
C LYS A 274 -3.79 -19.90 6.88
N PRO A 275 -4.75 -19.14 6.33
CA PRO A 275 -5.31 -17.98 7.00
C PRO A 275 -5.89 -18.36 8.36
N LEU A 276 -5.48 -17.65 9.43
CA LEU A 276 -5.94 -17.93 10.79
C LEU A 276 -7.46 -17.76 10.90
N ILE A 277 -8.02 -16.75 10.26
CA ILE A 277 -9.46 -16.57 10.12
C ILE A 277 -9.78 -16.57 8.63
N TRP A 278 -10.42 -17.64 8.17
CA TRP A 278 -10.86 -17.78 6.79
C TRP A 278 -12.24 -17.15 6.64
N ILE A 279 -12.38 -16.19 5.73
CA ILE A 279 -13.64 -15.53 5.41
C ILE A 279 -14.08 -15.96 4.03
N GLU A 280 -15.31 -16.44 3.94
CA GLU A 280 -16.01 -16.71 2.70
C GLU A 280 -17.20 -15.75 2.64
N SER A 281 -17.25 -14.91 1.62
CA SER A 281 -18.30 -13.92 1.43
C SER A 281 -18.95 -14.10 0.08
N VAL A 282 -20.26 -14.30 0.08
CA VAL A 282 -21.09 -14.37 -1.13
C VAL A 282 -21.97 -13.13 -1.15
N ILE A 283 -21.85 -12.35 -2.22
CA ILE A 283 -22.63 -11.12 -2.44
C ILE A 283 -23.60 -11.40 -3.59
N GLU A 284 -24.89 -11.45 -3.27
CA GLU A 284 -25.97 -11.58 -4.24
C GLU A 284 -26.60 -10.21 -4.45
N LYS A 285 -26.31 -9.60 -5.61
CA LYS A 285 -26.89 -8.32 -6.01
C LYS A 285 -28.12 -8.58 -6.89
N PHE A 286 -29.28 -8.13 -6.44
CA PHE A 286 -30.50 -8.06 -7.23
C PHE A 286 -30.68 -6.63 -7.72
N SER A 287 -30.42 -6.39 -9.01
CA SER A 287 -30.50 -5.06 -9.62
C SER A 287 -31.83 -4.37 -9.31
N HIS A 288 -31.77 -3.07 -9.01
CA HIS A 288 -32.90 -2.20 -8.66
C HIS A 288 -33.76 -2.65 -7.46
N SER A 289 -33.26 -3.55 -6.61
CA SER A 289 -34.05 -4.09 -5.49
C SER A 289 -33.29 -4.21 -4.19
N ARG A 290 -32.27 -5.08 -4.12
CA ARG A 290 -31.61 -5.42 -2.85
C ARG A 290 -30.24 -6.06 -3.05
N VAL A 291 -29.42 -5.99 -2.01
CA VAL A 291 -28.19 -6.78 -1.90
C VAL A 291 -28.29 -7.68 -0.69
N GLU A 292 -28.03 -8.96 -0.89
CA GLU A 292 -27.86 -9.93 0.18
C GLU A 292 -26.40 -10.34 0.29
N ILE A 293 -25.83 -10.19 1.48
CA ILE A 293 -24.43 -10.50 1.76
C ILE A 293 -24.40 -11.61 2.81
N MET A 294 -23.87 -12.76 2.43
CA MET A 294 -23.66 -13.88 3.34
C MET A 294 -22.17 -14.03 3.61
N VAL A 295 -21.78 -13.86 4.89
CA VAL A 295 -20.39 -13.93 5.32
C VAL A 295 -20.24 -15.08 6.31
N LYS A 296 -19.38 -16.04 5.96
CA LYS A 296 -18.98 -17.15 6.80
C LYS A 296 -17.54 -16.95 7.26
N ALA A 297 -17.33 -16.92 8.58
CA ALA A 297 -16.01 -16.81 9.19
C ALA A 297 -15.63 -18.11 9.89
N LYS A 298 -14.46 -18.67 9.56
CA LYS A 298 -13.95 -19.93 10.13
C LYS A 298 -12.54 -19.74 10.70
N GLY A 299 -12.37 -20.01 12.00
CA GLY A 299 -11.06 -19.95 12.65
C GLY A 299 -10.24 -21.21 12.38
N GLN A 300 -9.15 -21.10 11.64
CA GLN A 300 -8.23 -22.19 11.30
C GLN A 300 -6.96 -22.22 12.18
N PHE A 301 -7.11 -21.91 13.47
CA PHE A 301 -6.02 -22.02 14.45
C PHE A 301 -6.38 -23.02 15.55
N LYS A 302 -5.44 -23.24 16.48
CA LYS A 302 -5.57 -24.20 17.57
C LYS A 302 -6.83 -23.92 18.38
N LYS A 303 -7.62 -24.97 18.66
CA LYS A 303 -8.88 -24.88 19.43
C LYS A 303 -8.72 -24.31 20.85
N GLN A 304 -7.52 -24.43 21.42
CA GLN A 304 -7.17 -23.91 22.75
C GLN A 304 -6.91 -22.41 22.74
N SER A 305 -6.57 -21.85 21.58
CA SER A 305 -6.35 -20.42 21.40
C SER A 305 -7.69 -19.76 21.06
N VAL A 306 -7.80 -18.48 21.42
CA VAL A 306 -9.00 -17.67 21.19
C VAL A 306 -8.54 -16.34 20.61
N ALA A 307 -9.15 -15.93 19.51
CA ALA A 307 -8.98 -14.60 18.97
C ALA A 307 -9.94 -13.64 19.68
N ASN A 308 -9.40 -12.52 20.17
CA ASN A 308 -10.12 -11.46 20.86
C ASN A 308 -10.33 -10.29 19.90
N GLY A 309 -11.44 -9.57 20.12
CA GLY A 309 -11.74 -8.33 19.39
C GLY A 309 -11.73 -8.50 17.88
N VAL A 310 -12.33 -9.58 17.37
CA VAL A 310 -12.36 -9.84 15.93
C VAL A 310 -13.36 -8.89 15.27
N GLU A 311 -12.88 -8.09 14.34
CA GLU A 311 -13.70 -7.14 13.57
C GLU A 311 -13.54 -7.45 12.08
N ILE A 312 -14.63 -7.88 11.45
CA ILE A 312 -14.67 -8.18 10.03
C ILE A 312 -15.37 -7.01 9.34
N SER A 313 -14.64 -6.26 8.53
CA SER A 313 -15.17 -5.15 7.73
C SER A 313 -15.45 -5.63 6.32
N VAL A 314 -16.73 -5.69 5.96
CA VAL A 314 -17.19 -6.07 4.62
C VAL A 314 -17.71 -4.82 3.91
N PRO A 315 -17.15 -4.45 2.76
CA PRO A 315 -17.64 -3.30 2.02
C PRO A 315 -18.99 -3.59 1.39
N VAL A 316 -19.81 -2.55 1.34
CA VAL A 316 -21.14 -2.56 0.75
C VAL A 316 -21.25 -1.43 -0.26
N PRO A 317 -22.15 -1.53 -1.24
CA PRO A 317 -22.40 -0.45 -2.19
C PRO A 317 -22.78 0.86 -1.48
N SER A 318 -22.39 2.02 -2.01
CA SER A 318 -22.67 3.32 -1.39
C SER A 318 -24.15 3.71 -1.45
N ASP A 319 -24.87 3.18 -2.42
CA ASP A 319 -26.31 3.35 -2.60
C ASP A 319 -27.14 2.47 -1.66
N ALA A 320 -26.51 1.56 -0.90
CA ALA A 320 -27.19 0.61 -0.04
C ALA A 320 -27.92 1.30 1.12
N ASP A 321 -29.22 1.00 1.25
CA ASP A 321 -30.08 1.52 2.30
C ASP A 321 -30.66 0.40 3.19
N SER A 322 -31.42 0.80 4.21
CA SER A 322 -32.26 -0.12 5.00
C SER A 322 -31.58 -1.41 5.50
N PRO A 323 -30.45 -1.31 6.24
CA PRO A 323 -29.67 -2.48 6.66
C PRO A 323 -30.45 -3.39 7.62
N LYS A 324 -30.44 -4.70 7.34
CA LYS A 324 -30.96 -5.74 8.22
C LYS A 324 -29.92 -6.82 8.42
N PHE A 325 -29.56 -7.09 9.67
CA PHE A 325 -28.54 -8.07 10.02
C PHE A 325 -29.13 -9.27 10.75
N LYS A 326 -28.67 -10.48 10.38
CA LYS A 326 -28.89 -11.72 11.11
C LYS A 326 -27.53 -12.36 11.38
N THR A 327 -27.12 -12.35 12.63
CA THR A 327 -25.82 -12.90 13.08
C THR A 327 -26.07 -14.06 14.04
N ASN A 328 -25.24 -15.10 13.96
CA ASN A 328 -25.29 -16.18 14.96
C ASN A 328 -24.67 -15.71 16.29
N ILE A 329 -23.50 -15.07 16.19
CA ILE A 329 -22.69 -14.55 17.31
C ILE A 329 -22.12 -13.20 16.90
N GLY A 330 -21.95 -12.31 17.87
CA GLY A 330 -21.43 -10.96 17.65
C GLY A 330 -22.50 -9.97 17.20
N ASN A 331 -22.09 -8.72 17.02
CA ASN A 331 -22.95 -7.62 16.60
C ASN A 331 -22.47 -7.08 15.25
N ALA A 332 -23.39 -6.82 14.33
CA ALA A 332 -23.09 -6.22 13.03
C ALA A 332 -23.63 -4.78 13.01
N LYS A 333 -22.77 -3.84 12.63
CA LYS A 333 -23.11 -2.42 12.51
C LYS A 333 -22.79 -1.93 11.10
N TYR A 334 -23.72 -1.19 10.50
CA TYR A 334 -23.46 -0.46 9.26
C TYR A 334 -22.77 0.87 9.57
N LEU A 335 -21.71 1.20 8.83
CA LEU A 335 -21.03 2.49 8.84
C LEU A 335 -21.20 3.15 7.46
N PRO A 336 -22.21 4.02 7.29
CA PRO A 336 -22.46 4.71 6.02
C PRO A 336 -21.27 5.58 5.56
N GLU A 337 -20.55 6.22 6.49
CA GLU A 337 -19.40 7.09 6.16
C GLU A 337 -18.28 6.37 5.40
N LYS A 338 -18.18 5.06 5.56
CA LYS A 338 -17.15 4.22 4.92
C LYS A 338 -17.74 3.19 3.97
N ASN A 339 -19.07 3.19 3.76
CA ASN A 339 -19.78 2.16 3.00
C ASN A 339 -19.37 0.73 3.43
N THR A 340 -19.29 0.47 4.74
CA THR A 340 -18.82 -0.83 5.26
C THR A 340 -19.71 -1.34 6.38
N VAL A 341 -19.91 -2.66 6.40
CA VAL A 341 -20.48 -3.40 7.52
C VAL A 341 -19.35 -3.91 8.38
N VAL A 342 -19.37 -3.55 9.65
CA VAL A 342 -18.43 -4.05 10.64
C VAL A 342 -19.14 -5.10 11.49
N TRP A 343 -18.70 -6.36 11.37
CA TRP A 343 -19.15 -7.46 12.22
C TRP A 343 -18.12 -7.67 13.33
N ASN A 344 -18.52 -7.36 14.56
CA ASN A 344 -17.69 -7.45 15.76
C ASN A 344 -18.01 -8.71 16.57
N ILE A 345 -16.98 -9.51 16.82
CA ILE A 345 -17.02 -10.74 17.60
C ILE A 345 -15.98 -10.61 18.71
N LYS A 346 -16.45 -10.45 19.96
CA LYS A 346 -15.57 -10.26 21.12
C LYS A 346 -14.58 -11.40 21.34
N SER A 347 -15.04 -12.64 21.14
CA SER A 347 -14.25 -13.85 21.38
C SER A 347 -14.57 -14.88 20.31
N PHE A 348 -13.53 -15.29 19.57
CA PHE A 348 -13.60 -16.24 18.48
C PHE A 348 -12.65 -17.42 18.77
N PRO A 349 -13.16 -18.57 19.25
CA PRO A 349 -12.33 -19.75 19.50
C PRO A 349 -11.84 -20.42 18.20
N GLY A 350 -10.65 -21.04 18.25
CA GLY A 350 -10.12 -21.80 17.11
C GLY A 350 -10.99 -22.99 16.73
N GLY A 351 -11.13 -23.26 15.43
CA GLY A 351 -11.92 -24.37 14.89
C GLY A 351 -13.44 -24.15 14.89
N LYS A 352 -13.92 -22.98 15.33
CA LYS A 352 -15.34 -22.59 15.22
C LYS A 352 -15.62 -21.88 13.90
N GLU A 353 -16.87 -21.96 13.48
CA GLU A 353 -17.39 -21.26 12.32
C GLU A 353 -18.64 -20.47 12.71
N TYR A 354 -18.71 -19.23 12.25
CA TYR A 354 -19.82 -18.31 12.49
C TYR A 354 -20.32 -17.75 11.17
N LEU A 355 -21.62 -17.41 11.15
CA LEU A 355 -22.31 -16.90 9.97
C LEU A 355 -22.95 -15.55 10.29
N MET A 356 -22.85 -14.64 9.33
CA MET A 356 -23.57 -13.37 9.29
C MET A 356 -24.29 -13.27 7.94
N ARG A 357 -25.54 -12.83 7.98
CA ARG A 357 -26.32 -12.44 6.80
C ARG A 357 -26.72 -10.98 6.93
N ALA A 358 -26.41 -10.18 5.93
CA ALA A 358 -26.86 -8.81 5.82
C ALA A 358 -27.77 -8.66 4.60
N HIS A 359 -28.83 -7.87 4.76
CA HIS A 359 -29.73 -7.50 3.69
C HIS A 359 -29.77 -5.98 3.60
N PHE A 360 -29.62 -5.46 2.41
CA PHE A 360 -29.68 -4.03 2.07
C PHE A 360 -30.72 -3.81 0.98
N GLY A 361 -31.43 -2.70 1.03
CA GLY A 361 -32.19 -2.24 -0.13
C GLY A 361 -31.25 -1.52 -1.10
N LEU A 362 -31.59 -1.56 -2.38
CA LEU A 362 -30.96 -0.73 -3.41
C LEU A 362 -32.00 0.23 -3.97
N PRO A 363 -31.61 1.47 -4.31
CA PRO A 363 -32.44 2.39 -5.07
C PRO A 363 -32.82 1.77 -6.42
N SER A 364 -33.99 2.16 -6.93
CA SER A 364 -34.42 1.73 -8.27
C SER A 364 -33.66 2.42 -9.40
N VAL A 365 -32.97 3.54 -9.11
CA VAL A 365 -32.14 4.28 -10.06
C VAL A 365 -30.69 3.84 -9.89
N GLU A 366 -30.04 3.41 -10.98
CA GLU A 366 -28.63 3.04 -10.96
C GLU A 366 -27.74 4.27 -10.94
N ASN A 367 -26.63 4.17 -10.21
CA ASN A 367 -25.60 5.19 -10.18
C ASN A 367 -24.69 5.02 -11.43
N GLU A 368 -24.36 6.11 -12.11
CA GLU A 368 -23.54 6.07 -13.34
C GLU A 368 -22.06 5.79 -13.06
N GLU A 369 -21.61 6.00 -11.82
CA GLU A 369 -20.22 5.79 -11.40
C GLU A 369 -19.99 4.33 -10.93
N LEU A 370 -19.01 3.66 -11.55
CA LEU A 370 -18.56 2.34 -11.11
C LEU A 370 -17.78 2.45 -9.81
N GLU A 371 -18.38 1.97 -8.72
CA GLU A 371 -17.70 1.90 -7.42
C GLU A 371 -16.58 0.86 -7.43
N GLY A 372 -15.42 1.25 -6.89
CA GLY A 372 -14.33 0.33 -6.62
C GLY A 372 -14.76 -0.77 -5.63
N ARG A 373 -14.17 -1.96 -5.75
CA ARG A 373 -14.42 -3.09 -4.84
C ARG A 373 -13.29 -3.21 -3.82
N PRO A 374 -13.33 -2.49 -2.69
CA PRO A 374 -12.33 -2.68 -1.65
C PRO A 374 -12.40 -4.11 -1.09
N PRO A 375 -11.26 -4.70 -0.69
CA PRO A 375 -11.22 -6.04 -0.13
C PRO A 375 -11.82 -6.09 1.27
N ILE A 376 -12.23 -7.28 1.68
CA ILE A 376 -12.66 -7.55 3.05
C ILE A 376 -11.44 -7.52 3.97
N SER A 377 -11.48 -6.70 5.01
CA SER A 377 -10.42 -6.64 6.02
C SER A 377 -10.87 -7.28 7.32
N VAL A 378 -10.00 -8.04 7.96
CA VAL A 378 -10.26 -8.63 9.28
C VAL A 378 -9.22 -8.13 10.26
N ARG A 379 -9.68 -7.53 11.35
CA ARG A 379 -8.84 -7.22 12.51
C ARG A 379 -9.05 -8.28 13.59
N PHE A 380 -7.97 -8.78 14.16
CA PHE A 380 -8.03 -9.76 15.26
C PHE A 380 -6.76 -9.73 16.09
N GLU A 381 -6.85 -10.20 17.33
CA GLU A 381 -5.70 -10.40 18.22
C GLU A 381 -5.78 -11.79 18.88
N ILE A 382 -4.73 -12.60 18.78
CA ILE A 382 -4.61 -13.91 19.41
C ILE A 382 -3.44 -13.87 20.40
N PRO A 383 -3.72 -13.79 21.71
CA PRO A 383 -2.68 -13.82 22.72
C PRO A 383 -2.10 -15.24 22.88
N TYR A 384 -0.86 -15.30 23.35
CA TYR A 384 -0.08 -16.53 23.60
C TYR A 384 0.07 -17.44 22.37
N PHE A 385 0.07 -16.84 21.18
CA PHE A 385 0.17 -17.56 19.91
C PHE A 385 1.26 -16.93 19.03
N THR A 386 1.99 -17.77 18.31
CA THR A 386 2.91 -17.38 17.24
C THR A 386 2.61 -18.23 16.01
N VAL A 387 2.56 -17.58 14.86
CA VAL A 387 2.39 -18.23 13.56
C VAL A 387 3.74 -18.74 13.06
N SER A 388 4.78 -17.91 13.17
CA SER A 388 6.14 -18.26 12.74
C SER A 388 6.73 -19.40 13.57
N GLY A 389 6.27 -19.56 14.81
CA GLY A 389 6.87 -20.47 15.79
C GLY A 389 8.17 -19.95 16.39
N ILE A 390 8.45 -18.65 16.30
CA ILE A 390 9.54 -17.99 17.01
C ILE A 390 9.40 -18.20 18.53
N GLN A 391 10.53 -18.39 19.19
CA GLN A 391 10.63 -18.62 20.63
C GLN A 391 11.86 -17.91 21.18
N VAL A 392 11.64 -17.15 22.26
CA VAL A 392 12.72 -16.60 23.07
C VAL A 392 13.27 -17.72 23.96
N ARG A 393 14.51 -18.16 23.68
CA ARG A 393 15.16 -19.27 24.40
C ARG A 393 15.74 -18.84 25.73
N TYR A 394 16.38 -17.67 25.74
CA TYR A 394 16.95 -17.09 26.94
C TYR A 394 17.11 -15.58 26.76
N MET A 395 17.13 -14.90 27.91
CA MET A 395 17.51 -13.50 28.02
C MET A 395 18.58 -13.41 29.09
N LYS A 396 19.83 -13.15 28.69
CA LYS A 396 20.95 -13.00 29.62
C LYS A 396 21.16 -11.53 29.93
N ILE A 397 21.14 -11.18 31.21
CA ILE A 397 21.35 -9.82 31.71
C ILE A 397 22.71 -9.81 32.40
N ILE A 398 23.63 -8.97 31.92
CA ILE A 398 25.00 -8.87 32.42
C ILE A 398 25.20 -7.44 32.93
N GLU A 399 25.35 -7.29 34.25
CA GLU A 399 25.58 -6.00 34.90
C GLU A 399 26.70 -6.15 35.94
N LYS A 400 27.52 -5.09 36.11
CA LYS A 400 28.66 -5.09 37.05
C LYS A 400 28.22 -5.32 38.50
N SER A 401 27.04 -4.80 38.85
CA SER A 401 26.43 -4.94 40.18
C SER A 401 25.87 -6.33 40.46
N GLY A 402 25.73 -7.20 39.45
CA GLY A 402 25.32 -8.60 39.61
C GLY A 402 23.91 -8.82 40.19
N TYR A 403 22.99 -7.86 40.05
CA TYR A 403 21.62 -8.06 40.54
C TYR A 403 20.89 -9.13 39.72
N GLN A 404 19.94 -9.79 40.36
CA GLN A 404 19.02 -10.70 39.66
C GLN A 404 17.88 -9.89 39.04
N ALA A 405 17.62 -10.11 37.76
CA ALA A 405 16.49 -9.52 37.05
C ALA A 405 15.60 -10.61 36.46
N LEU A 406 14.29 -10.34 36.39
CA LEU A 406 13.28 -11.30 35.93
C LEU A 406 12.79 -10.92 34.53
N PRO A 407 13.11 -11.71 33.50
CA PRO A 407 12.56 -11.53 32.16
C PRO A 407 11.18 -12.18 32.04
N TRP A 408 10.21 -11.43 31.54
CA TRP A 408 8.87 -11.88 31.19
C TRP A 408 8.71 -11.86 29.69
N VAL A 409 8.04 -12.85 29.10
CA VAL A 409 7.75 -12.88 27.67
C VAL A 409 6.29 -13.19 27.43
N ARG A 410 5.67 -12.45 26.52
CA ARG A 410 4.37 -12.80 25.95
C ARG A 410 4.41 -12.75 24.44
N TYR A 411 3.57 -13.56 23.83
CA TYR A 411 3.44 -13.68 22.38
C TYR A 411 2.07 -13.19 21.98
N ILE A 412 1.99 -12.34 20.97
CA ILE A 412 0.73 -11.79 20.46
C ILE A 412 0.77 -11.92 18.95
N THR A 413 -0.25 -12.55 18.37
CA THR A 413 -0.46 -12.54 16.93
C THR A 413 -1.62 -11.63 16.62
N GLN A 414 -1.43 -10.68 15.72
CA GLN A 414 -2.48 -9.77 15.26
C GLN A 414 -2.57 -9.82 13.74
N SER A 415 -3.72 -9.40 13.21
CA SER A 415 -3.81 -9.02 11.80
C SER A 415 -2.82 -7.87 11.57
N GLY A 416 -1.94 -7.99 10.57
CA GLY A 416 -1.22 -6.82 10.11
C GLY A 416 -2.18 -5.83 9.45
N GLY A 417 -1.75 -4.57 9.35
CA GLY A 417 -2.57 -3.53 8.77
C GLY A 417 -3.02 -3.95 7.38
N ALA A 418 -4.32 -4.20 7.22
CA ALA A 418 -4.93 -4.29 5.90
C ALA A 418 -4.66 -2.95 5.20
N CYS A 419 -3.69 -2.93 4.29
CA CYS A 419 -3.28 -1.80 3.46
C CYS A 419 -3.75 -0.44 4.00
N ALA A 420 -3.19 -0.02 5.14
CA ALA A 420 -3.34 1.36 5.60
C ALA A 420 -2.50 2.22 4.66
N GLY A 421 -3.12 2.60 3.54
CA GLY A 421 -2.47 3.37 2.49
C GLY A 421 -2.57 2.78 1.09
N MET A 422 -3.65 2.10 0.71
CA MET A 422 -4.03 2.04 -0.71
C MET A 422 -5.48 1.61 -0.83
N GLN A 423 -6.36 2.54 -1.20
CA GLN A 423 -7.67 2.16 -1.74
C GLN A 423 -7.42 1.45 -3.07
N PRO A 424 -7.67 0.13 -3.19
CA PRO A 424 -7.33 -0.61 -4.40
C PRO A 424 -8.22 -0.22 -5.59
N GLY A 425 -9.36 0.42 -5.35
CA GLY A 425 -10.21 0.97 -6.42
C GLY A 425 -9.54 2.06 -7.25
N ASN A 426 -8.70 2.90 -6.62
CA ASN A 426 -7.97 3.94 -7.35
C ASN A 426 -6.61 3.45 -7.86
N ALA A 427 -6.05 2.38 -7.29
CA ALA A 427 -4.73 1.89 -7.68
C ALA A 427 -4.76 1.15 -9.03
N GLU A 428 -5.77 0.29 -9.28
CA GLU A 428 -5.93 -0.37 -10.58
C GLU A 428 -6.29 0.62 -11.70
N ILE A 429 -7.17 1.59 -11.42
CA ILE A 429 -7.51 2.65 -12.38
C ILE A 429 -6.31 3.58 -12.63
N ARG A 430 -5.56 3.98 -11.59
CA ARG A 430 -4.33 4.78 -11.76
C ARG A 430 -3.23 4.00 -12.49
N ALA A 431 -3.07 2.72 -12.19
CA ALA A 431 -2.12 1.86 -12.89
C ALA A 431 -2.53 1.66 -14.37
N GLY A 432 -3.83 1.46 -14.62
CA GLY A 432 -4.41 1.42 -15.96
C GLY A 432 -4.26 2.73 -16.72
N ASP A 433 -4.48 3.88 -16.07
CA ASP A 433 -4.27 5.22 -16.65
C ASP A 433 -2.79 5.46 -16.99
N ARG A 434 -1.85 5.02 -16.14
CA ARG A 434 -0.40 5.13 -16.41
C ARG A 434 0.02 4.21 -17.56
N LEU A 435 -0.42 2.95 -17.56
CA LEU A 435 -0.11 1.98 -18.62
C LEU A 435 -0.70 2.41 -19.97
N THR A 436 -1.97 2.81 -19.99
CA THR A 436 -2.63 3.31 -21.20
C THR A 436 -2.02 4.63 -21.68
N GLY A 437 -1.61 5.52 -20.77
CA GLY A 437 -0.91 6.75 -21.11
C GLY A 437 0.48 6.49 -21.71
N ALA A 438 1.24 5.52 -21.19
CA ALA A 438 2.52 5.11 -21.76
C ALA A 438 2.34 4.47 -23.14
N ALA A 439 1.33 3.61 -23.29
CA ALA A 439 0.98 2.98 -24.57
C ALA A 439 0.53 4.01 -25.62
N ALA A 440 -0.26 5.02 -25.23
CA ALA A 440 -0.71 6.10 -26.12
C ALA A 440 0.47 6.94 -26.66
N ARG A 441 1.50 7.16 -25.83
CA ARG A 441 2.73 7.87 -26.22
C ARG A 441 3.73 7.01 -26.99
N GLY A 442 3.53 5.68 -27.02
CA GLY A 442 4.44 4.76 -27.68
C GLY A 442 5.74 4.45 -26.91
N ASP A 443 5.77 4.69 -25.60
CA ASP A 443 6.97 4.51 -24.76
C ASP A 443 7.10 3.05 -24.31
N ILE A 444 7.84 2.25 -25.07
CA ILE A 444 8.03 0.82 -24.79
C ILE A 444 8.83 0.56 -23.51
N THR A 445 9.74 1.48 -23.15
CA THR A 445 10.57 1.34 -21.95
C THR A 445 9.73 1.49 -20.69
N GLU A 446 8.84 2.48 -20.68
CA GLU A 446 7.90 2.68 -19.58
C GLU A 446 6.89 1.53 -19.51
N VAL A 447 6.35 1.06 -20.65
CA VAL A 447 5.44 -0.09 -20.67
C VAL A 447 6.11 -1.35 -20.09
N ARG A 448 7.37 -1.64 -20.47
CA ARG A 448 8.12 -2.77 -19.90
C ARG A 448 8.37 -2.59 -18.42
N HIS A 449 8.74 -1.38 -17.99
CA HIS A 449 8.98 -1.07 -16.59
C HIS A 449 7.71 -1.27 -15.74
N LEU A 450 6.56 -0.76 -16.20
CA LEU A 450 5.27 -0.90 -15.53
C LEU A 450 4.82 -2.36 -15.42
N LEU A 451 5.01 -3.16 -16.48
CA LEU A 451 4.63 -4.58 -16.48
C LEU A 451 5.54 -5.46 -15.60
N HIS A 452 6.85 -5.19 -15.57
CA HIS A 452 7.81 -6.04 -14.84
C HIS A 452 8.01 -5.64 -13.36
N LEU A 453 7.95 -4.35 -13.02
CA LEU A 453 8.32 -3.85 -11.69
C LEU A 453 7.11 -3.39 -10.86
N GLU A 454 6.09 -2.81 -11.48
CA GLU A 454 4.90 -2.31 -10.76
C GLU A 454 3.76 -3.35 -10.70
N LEU A 455 3.94 -4.56 -11.24
CA LEU A 455 2.94 -5.66 -11.24
C LEU A 455 1.57 -5.25 -11.82
N VAL A 456 1.55 -4.37 -12.83
CA VAL A 456 0.32 -3.98 -13.52
C VAL A 456 -0.09 -5.07 -14.50
N HIS A 457 -1.35 -5.50 -14.47
CA HIS A 457 -1.84 -6.46 -15.45
C HIS A 457 -1.96 -5.79 -16.82
N PRO A 458 -1.54 -6.44 -17.93
CA PRO A 458 -1.64 -5.84 -19.26
C PRO A 458 -3.08 -5.50 -19.68
N ASP A 459 -4.06 -6.21 -19.12
CA ASP A 459 -5.49 -6.00 -19.32
C ASP A 459 -6.13 -4.97 -18.36
N SER A 460 -5.32 -4.21 -17.61
CA SER A 460 -5.86 -3.16 -16.74
C SER A 460 -6.59 -2.10 -17.56
N HIS A 461 -7.79 -1.74 -17.09
CA HIS A 461 -8.63 -0.73 -17.71
C HIS A 461 -8.32 0.65 -17.14
N ASN A 462 -8.31 1.66 -18.01
CA ASN A 462 -8.28 3.06 -17.61
C ASN A 462 -9.66 3.56 -17.15
N ARG A 463 -9.75 4.82 -16.72
CA ARG A 463 -11.01 5.46 -16.31
C ARG A 463 -12.13 5.46 -17.37
N PHE A 464 -11.80 5.19 -18.63
CA PHE A 464 -12.74 5.11 -19.75
C PHE A 464 -13.13 3.66 -20.09
N GLY A 465 -12.69 2.68 -19.28
CA GLY A 465 -12.96 1.26 -19.53
C GLY A 465 -12.16 0.70 -20.70
N LYS A 466 -11.04 1.32 -21.09
CA LYS A 466 -10.19 0.87 -22.19
C LYS A 466 -8.88 0.26 -21.69
N THR A 467 -8.43 -0.80 -22.34
CA THR A 467 -7.14 -1.45 -22.15
C THR A 467 -6.01 -0.72 -22.88
N ALA A 468 -4.75 -1.01 -22.53
CA ALA A 468 -3.58 -0.46 -23.22
C ALA A 468 -3.58 -0.77 -24.73
N LEU A 469 -4.10 -1.95 -25.13
CA LEU A 469 -4.26 -2.34 -26.53
C LEU A 469 -5.32 -1.51 -27.29
N GLN A 470 -6.34 -0.96 -26.62
CA GLN A 470 -7.37 -0.13 -27.26
C GLN A 470 -6.96 1.35 -27.39
N VAL A 471 -6.08 1.83 -26.51
CA VAL A 471 -5.70 3.25 -26.43
C VAL A 471 -4.50 3.60 -27.33
N MET A 472 -3.85 2.62 -27.97
CA MET A 472 -2.79 2.88 -28.95
C MET A 472 -3.34 3.53 -30.23
N MET A 473 -3.63 4.84 -30.15
CA MET A 473 -4.21 5.67 -31.22
C MET A 473 -3.33 5.79 -32.48
N PHE A 474 -2.08 5.33 -32.43
CA PHE A 474 -1.07 5.58 -33.46
C PHE A 474 -0.41 4.33 -34.05
N GLY A 475 -0.98 3.13 -33.85
CA GLY A 475 -0.49 1.93 -34.53
C GLY A 475 0.96 1.57 -34.18
N ASN A 476 1.40 1.83 -32.94
CA ASN A 476 2.76 1.48 -32.53
C ASN A 476 2.87 -0.04 -32.34
N ILE A 477 3.22 -0.70 -33.44
CA ILE A 477 3.40 -2.15 -33.57
C ILE A 477 4.24 -2.72 -32.43
N PHE A 478 5.33 -2.04 -32.05
CA PHE A 478 6.26 -2.54 -31.04
C PHE A 478 5.64 -2.61 -29.64
N VAL A 479 4.76 -1.67 -29.30
CA VAL A 479 4.04 -1.67 -28.01
C VAL A 479 2.96 -2.76 -28.01
N ALA A 480 2.24 -2.94 -29.13
CA ALA A 480 1.25 -4.00 -29.27
C ALA A 480 1.88 -5.40 -29.12
N GLU A 481 3.00 -5.63 -29.80
CA GLU A 481 3.74 -6.90 -29.73
C GLU A 481 4.27 -7.18 -28.32
N GLU A 482 4.78 -6.16 -27.62
CA GLU A 482 5.24 -6.31 -26.24
C GLU A 482 4.07 -6.63 -25.28
N LEU A 483 2.94 -5.92 -25.39
CA LEU A 483 1.76 -6.19 -24.57
C LEU A 483 1.23 -7.62 -24.78
N LEU A 484 1.14 -8.07 -26.03
CA LEU A 484 0.69 -9.43 -26.36
C LEU A 484 1.68 -10.50 -25.88
N LYS A 485 2.99 -10.28 -25.98
CA LYS A 485 4.01 -11.18 -25.41
C LYS A 485 3.91 -11.32 -23.89
N GLN A 486 3.49 -10.26 -23.21
CA GLN A 486 3.27 -10.25 -21.76
C GLN A 486 1.88 -10.79 -21.36
N GLY A 487 1.12 -11.34 -22.30
CA GLY A 487 -0.14 -12.03 -22.05
C GLY A 487 -1.40 -11.16 -22.09
N ALA A 488 -1.35 -9.98 -22.74
CA ALA A 488 -2.54 -9.16 -22.97
C ALA A 488 -3.60 -9.93 -23.78
N ASN A 489 -4.86 -9.84 -23.39
CA ASN A 489 -5.96 -10.47 -24.11
C ASN A 489 -6.51 -9.54 -25.22
N PRO A 490 -6.40 -9.91 -26.51
CA PRO A 490 -6.81 -9.05 -27.62
C PRO A 490 -8.34 -8.97 -27.82
N ASN A 491 -9.14 -9.72 -27.04
CA ASN A 491 -10.60 -9.82 -27.21
C ASN A 491 -11.40 -9.07 -26.14
N ILE A 492 -10.73 -8.28 -25.30
CA ILE A 492 -11.42 -7.49 -24.28
C ILE A 492 -12.27 -6.40 -24.93
N GLN A 493 -13.51 -6.29 -24.46
CA GLN A 493 -14.45 -5.27 -24.89
C GLN A 493 -14.45 -4.12 -23.89
N ASP A 494 -14.43 -2.87 -24.39
CA ASP A 494 -14.68 -1.71 -23.56
C ASP A 494 -16.19 -1.55 -23.24
N GLY A 495 -16.56 -0.50 -22.50
CA GLY A 495 -17.96 -0.22 -22.13
C GLY A 495 -18.90 0.00 -23.33
N SER A 496 -18.38 0.16 -24.54
CA SER A 496 -19.13 0.26 -25.79
C SER A 496 -19.14 -1.04 -26.60
N GLY A 497 -18.64 -2.15 -26.04
CA GLY A 497 -18.49 -3.42 -26.75
C GLY A 497 -17.34 -3.43 -27.76
N THR A 498 -16.54 -2.37 -27.84
CA THR A 498 -15.48 -2.22 -28.85
C THR A 498 -14.27 -3.07 -28.46
N THR A 499 -13.77 -3.91 -29.37
CA THR A 499 -12.53 -4.69 -29.19
C THR A 499 -11.32 -3.96 -29.81
N PRO A 500 -10.07 -4.30 -29.44
CA PRO A 500 -8.87 -3.81 -30.14
C PRO A 500 -8.93 -3.91 -31.68
N ALA A 501 -9.58 -4.95 -32.21
CA ALA A 501 -9.78 -5.12 -33.65
C ALA A 501 -10.69 -4.04 -34.27
N HIS A 502 -11.72 -3.58 -33.55
CA HIS A 502 -12.55 -2.46 -34.00
C HIS A 502 -11.77 -1.15 -34.04
N ASP A 503 -10.93 -0.89 -33.04
CA ASP A 503 -10.11 0.32 -32.99
C ASP A 503 -9.04 0.33 -34.11
N ALA A 504 -8.43 -0.83 -34.39
CA ALA A 504 -7.53 -0.99 -35.53
C ALA A 504 -8.26 -0.80 -36.88
N ALA A 505 -9.48 -1.33 -37.00
CA ALA A 505 -10.31 -1.15 -38.20
C ALA A 505 -10.79 0.30 -38.40
N ARG A 506 -11.03 1.04 -37.31
CA ARG A 506 -11.42 2.46 -37.33
C ARG A 506 -10.28 3.40 -37.70
N THR A 507 -9.05 2.99 -37.42
CA THR A 507 -7.84 3.80 -37.66
C THR A 507 -7.12 3.43 -38.95
N GLY A 508 -7.44 2.28 -39.56
CA GLY A 508 -6.83 1.83 -40.81
C GLY A 508 -5.47 1.14 -40.65
N PHE A 509 -5.06 0.79 -39.42
CA PHE A 509 -3.75 0.18 -39.15
C PHE A 509 -3.75 -1.33 -39.41
N LEU A 510 -3.58 -1.70 -40.68
CA LEU A 510 -3.55 -3.10 -41.13
C LEU A 510 -2.51 -3.96 -40.40
N ASP A 511 -1.31 -3.44 -40.15
CA ASP A 511 -0.24 -4.23 -39.51
C ASP A 511 -0.53 -4.52 -38.03
N THR A 512 -1.11 -3.57 -37.31
CA THR A 512 -1.59 -3.79 -35.93
C THR A 512 -2.71 -4.84 -35.91
N LEU A 513 -3.64 -4.76 -36.87
CA LEU A 513 -4.73 -5.73 -37.01
C LEU A 513 -4.20 -7.15 -37.32
N LYS A 514 -3.20 -7.29 -38.19
CA LYS A 514 -2.55 -8.58 -38.47
C LYS A 514 -1.96 -9.20 -37.20
N ILE A 515 -1.20 -8.42 -36.43
CA ILE A 515 -0.56 -8.89 -35.19
C ILE A 515 -1.61 -9.30 -34.16
N LEU A 516 -2.70 -8.53 -34.03
CA LEU A 516 -3.82 -8.89 -33.15
C LEU A 516 -4.43 -10.24 -33.55
N VAL A 517 -4.71 -10.44 -34.85
CA VAL A 517 -5.27 -11.70 -35.38
C VAL A 517 -4.30 -12.88 -35.20
N GLU A 518 -3.01 -12.68 -35.45
CA GLU A 518 -1.96 -13.69 -35.20
C GLU A 518 -1.92 -14.15 -33.73
N HIS A 519 -2.24 -13.26 -32.80
CA HIS A 519 -2.32 -13.54 -31.36
C HIS A 519 -3.73 -13.90 -30.88
N GLY A 520 -4.65 -14.24 -31.80
CA GLY A 520 -5.96 -14.80 -31.47
C GLY A 520 -7.10 -13.78 -31.27
N ALA A 521 -6.99 -12.58 -31.86
CA ALA A 521 -8.13 -11.64 -31.91
C ALA A 521 -9.29 -12.19 -32.76
N ASP A 522 -10.49 -12.20 -32.20
CA ASP A 522 -11.73 -12.57 -32.89
C ASP A 522 -12.34 -11.34 -33.58
N VAL A 523 -12.39 -11.39 -34.91
CA VAL A 523 -12.94 -10.34 -35.77
C VAL A 523 -14.46 -10.44 -35.96
N ASN A 524 -15.12 -11.38 -35.26
CA ASN A 524 -16.56 -11.61 -35.33
C ASN A 524 -17.32 -11.22 -34.05
N VAL A 525 -16.64 -10.54 -33.12
CA VAL A 525 -17.29 -9.98 -31.93
C VAL A 525 -18.03 -8.69 -32.33
N PRO A 526 -19.34 -8.56 -32.05
CA PRO A 526 -20.07 -7.31 -32.28
C PRO A 526 -19.80 -6.27 -31.19
N ASP A 527 -19.72 -5.00 -31.57
CA ASP A 527 -19.80 -3.87 -30.65
C ASP A 527 -21.25 -3.62 -30.16
N ALA A 528 -21.46 -2.65 -29.27
CA ALA A 528 -22.80 -2.31 -28.74
C ALA A 528 -23.79 -1.84 -29.82
N SER A 529 -23.31 -1.47 -31.01
CA SER A 529 -24.13 -1.14 -32.17
C SER A 529 -24.37 -2.35 -33.09
N GLY A 530 -24.00 -3.55 -32.66
CA GLY A 530 -24.08 -4.77 -33.47
C GLY A 530 -23.11 -4.81 -34.65
N SER A 531 -22.20 -3.83 -34.75
CA SER A 531 -21.25 -3.72 -35.85
C SER A 531 -20.05 -4.63 -35.58
N LEU A 532 -19.58 -5.31 -36.63
CA LEU A 532 -18.29 -6.00 -36.64
C LEU A 532 -17.14 -5.04 -37.01
N PRO A 533 -15.87 -5.38 -36.73
CA PRO A 533 -14.71 -4.63 -37.22
C PRO A 533 -14.76 -4.33 -38.72
N ILE A 534 -15.26 -5.27 -39.55
CA ILE A 534 -15.40 -5.04 -41.00
C ILE A 534 -16.42 -3.94 -41.34
N HIS A 535 -17.53 -3.83 -40.60
CA HIS A 535 -18.50 -2.75 -40.80
C HIS A 535 -17.86 -1.38 -40.49
N VAL A 536 -17.01 -1.33 -39.46
CA VAL A 536 -16.26 -0.12 -39.12
C VAL A 536 -15.27 0.22 -40.23
N ALA A 537 -14.49 -0.74 -40.74
CA ALA A 537 -13.54 -0.50 -41.82
C ALA A 537 -14.21 0.01 -43.11
N ILE A 538 -15.39 -0.52 -43.46
CA ILE A 538 -16.17 -0.07 -44.63
C ILE A 538 -16.68 1.35 -44.43
N ARG A 539 -17.18 1.68 -43.23
CA ARG A 539 -17.68 3.03 -42.91
C ARG A 539 -16.59 4.09 -43.00
N GLU A 540 -15.37 3.76 -42.59
CA GLU A 540 -14.21 4.65 -42.68
C GLU A 540 -13.50 4.60 -44.05
N GLY A 541 -13.84 3.62 -44.91
CA GLY A 541 -13.32 3.52 -46.29
C GLY A 541 -11.95 2.87 -46.45
N TYR A 542 -11.47 2.09 -45.46
CA TYR A 542 -10.15 1.44 -45.51
C TYR A 542 -10.17 0.14 -46.31
N THR A 543 -9.94 0.24 -47.62
CA THR A 543 -9.96 -0.89 -48.58
C THR A 543 -9.01 -2.02 -48.18
N ASP A 544 -7.80 -1.70 -47.74
CA ASP A 544 -6.77 -2.71 -47.43
C ASP A 544 -7.12 -3.53 -46.18
N VAL A 545 -7.76 -2.87 -45.21
CA VAL A 545 -8.28 -3.53 -44.00
C VAL A 545 -9.48 -4.41 -44.35
N VAL A 546 -10.37 -3.95 -45.23
CA VAL A 546 -11.51 -4.76 -45.69
C VAL A 546 -11.05 -5.99 -46.48
N CYS A 547 -10.06 -5.86 -47.37
CA CYS A 547 -9.45 -7.00 -48.05
C CYS A 547 -8.92 -8.06 -47.09
N PHE A 548 -8.32 -7.64 -45.97
CA PHE A 548 -7.79 -8.55 -44.96
C PHE A 548 -8.89 -9.20 -44.10
N LEU A 549 -9.92 -8.44 -43.72
CA LEU A 549 -11.01 -8.92 -42.87
C LEU A 549 -12.05 -9.77 -43.62
N ALA A 550 -12.32 -9.47 -44.88
CA ALA A 550 -13.34 -10.14 -45.69
C ALA A 550 -13.32 -11.69 -45.64
N PRO A 551 -12.17 -12.38 -45.75
CA PRO A 551 -12.15 -13.85 -45.67
C PRO A 551 -12.38 -14.44 -44.27
N GLN A 552 -12.25 -13.64 -43.20
CA GLN A 552 -12.29 -14.10 -41.81
C GLN A 552 -13.53 -13.59 -41.04
N SER A 553 -14.25 -12.63 -41.62
CA SER A 553 -15.44 -12.01 -41.03
C SER A 553 -16.75 -12.67 -41.47
N GLN A 554 -17.74 -12.67 -40.58
CA GLN A 554 -19.11 -13.12 -40.87
C GLN A 554 -19.85 -12.08 -41.73
N LEU A 555 -19.70 -12.17 -43.05
CA LEU A 555 -20.27 -11.23 -44.03
C LEU A 555 -21.81 -11.17 -44.07
N GLN A 556 -22.50 -12.05 -43.35
CA GLN A 556 -23.98 -12.08 -43.26
C GLN A 556 -24.52 -11.42 -41.99
N GLN A 557 -23.65 -11.04 -41.05
CA GLN A 557 -24.07 -10.37 -39.82
C GLN A 557 -24.54 -8.95 -40.13
N LYS A 558 -25.65 -8.55 -39.51
CA LYS A 558 -26.26 -7.23 -39.71
C LYS A 558 -25.88 -6.26 -38.60
N ASP A 559 -25.62 -5.01 -38.97
CA ASP A 559 -25.43 -3.89 -38.02
C ASP A 559 -26.75 -3.50 -37.33
N SER A 560 -26.70 -2.54 -36.40
CA SER A 560 -27.88 -1.97 -35.72
C SER A 560 -28.92 -1.33 -36.65
N LYS A 561 -28.56 -1.03 -37.91
CA LYS A 561 -29.48 -0.53 -38.93
C LYS A 561 -30.01 -1.65 -39.83
N GLY A 562 -29.70 -2.91 -39.51
CA GLY A 562 -30.18 -4.09 -40.23
C GLY A 562 -29.43 -4.38 -41.53
N ARG A 563 -28.26 -3.77 -41.74
CA ARG A 563 -27.48 -3.85 -42.98
C ARG A 563 -26.32 -4.80 -42.84
N THR A 564 -26.10 -5.62 -43.86
CA THR A 564 -24.88 -6.42 -44.03
C THR A 564 -23.69 -5.53 -44.46
N PRO A 565 -22.43 -6.00 -44.36
CA PRO A 565 -21.27 -5.30 -44.89
C PRO A 565 -21.42 -4.91 -46.38
N LEU A 566 -22.06 -5.76 -47.19
CA LEU A 566 -22.31 -5.50 -48.60
C LEU A 566 -23.35 -4.39 -48.79
N GLU A 567 -24.50 -4.47 -48.11
CA GLU A 567 -25.55 -3.44 -48.13
C GLU A 567 -24.99 -2.09 -47.61
N LEU A 568 -24.09 -2.11 -46.63
CA LEU A 568 -23.39 -0.92 -46.13
C LEU A 568 -22.48 -0.28 -47.19
N ALA A 569 -21.74 -1.09 -47.96
CA ALA A 569 -20.87 -0.60 -49.02
C ALA A 569 -21.69 0.00 -50.20
N GLU A 570 -22.85 -0.58 -50.50
CA GLU A 570 -23.81 -0.08 -51.49
C GLU A 570 -24.41 1.27 -51.08
N ASP A 571 -24.89 1.38 -49.84
CA ASP A 571 -25.41 2.63 -49.26
C ASP A 571 -24.40 3.78 -49.34
N LEU A 572 -23.11 3.48 -49.15
CA LEU A 572 -22.02 4.46 -49.17
C LEU A 572 -21.43 4.70 -50.56
N GLY A 573 -21.85 3.95 -51.59
CA GLY A 573 -21.36 4.09 -52.97
C GLY A 573 -19.92 3.62 -53.20
N LEU A 574 -19.41 2.69 -52.37
CA LEU A 574 -18.02 2.24 -52.39
C LEU A 574 -17.82 1.05 -53.36
N SER A 575 -17.85 1.34 -54.66
CA SER A 575 -17.80 0.32 -55.74
C SER A 575 -16.61 -0.64 -55.69
N HIS A 576 -15.45 -0.17 -55.23
CA HIS A 576 -14.25 -1.00 -55.09
C HIS A 576 -14.38 -2.02 -53.95
N ILE A 577 -14.93 -1.61 -52.80
CA ILE A 577 -15.16 -2.48 -51.65
C ILE A 577 -16.28 -3.48 -51.94
N GLN A 578 -17.31 -3.06 -52.65
CA GLN A 578 -18.40 -3.92 -53.10
C GLN A 578 -17.86 -5.10 -53.94
N CYS A 579 -16.98 -4.83 -54.90
CA CYS A 579 -16.33 -5.87 -55.70
C CYS A 579 -15.51 -6.86 -54.86
N ILE A 580 -14.80 -6.38 -53.82
CA ILE A 580 -14.02 -7.22 -52.90
C ILE A 580 -14.95 -8.13 -52.09
N LEU A 581 -16.04 -7.59 -51.54
CA LEU A 581 -17.01 -8.36 -50.74
C LEU A 581 -17.74 -9.42 -51.60
N GLU A 582 -18.14 -9.05 -52.83
CA GLU A 582 -18.81 -9.96 -53.77
C GLU A 582 -17.92 -11.16 -54.14
N GLN A 583 -16.62 -10.96 -54.31
CA GLN A 583 -15.66 -12.04 -54.58
C GLN A 583 -15.58 -13.06 -53.44
N HIS A 584 -15.78 -12.64 -52.19
CA HIS A 584 -15.73 -13.52 -51.02
C HIS A 584 -17.09 -14.12 -50.64
N LEU A 585 -18.20 -13.54 -51.10
CA LEU A 585 -19.56 -14.10 -50.96
C LEU A 585 -19.88 -15.19 -52.00
N SER A 586 -19.15 -15.22 -53.13
CA SER A 586 -19.42 -16.12 -54.26
C SER A 586 -18.59 -17.42 -54.27
N VAL A 587 -17.81 -17.68 -53.23
CA VAL A 587 -17.12 -18.97 -53.03
C VAL A 587 -17.96 -19.87 -52.12
N PRO A 588 -18.62 -20.92 -52.63
CA PRO A 588 -19.25 -21.93 -51.76
C PRO A 588 -18.17 -22.71 -51.00
N ALA A 589 -18.46 -22.98 -49.72
CA ALA A 589 -17.61 -23.67 -48.76
C ALA A 589 -17.09 -25.04 -49.21
#